data_AF-A0A1G1F9J8-F1
#
_entry.id   AF-A0A1G1F9J8-F1
#
_cell.length_a   1.000
_cell.length_b   1.000
_cell.length_c   1.000
_cell.angle_alpha   90.00
_cell.angle_beta   90.00
_cell.angle_gamma   90.00
#
_symmetry.space_group_name_H-M   'P 1'
#
loop_
_entity.id
_entity.type
_entity.pdbx_description
1 polymer ?
#
loop_
_entity_poly.entity_id
_entity_poly.type
_entity_poly.pdbx_seq_one_letter_code
_entity_poly.pdbx_strand_id
1 'polypeptide(L)'
;MKIADMIRQALEKKGFKNLKDASKVLGISPELLRVTINKGHIPKDTTLMMIAGKLGLEKSVLILSAHQEKVPSEVKGFFLSPSTTKYRRGKRKYPLSEEQINYLEKILSIDEIQMLRKFRQVSDDARTQIVGYVEYLFATKKVA
;
A
#
# COMPACT_ATOMS: atom_id res chain seq x y z
N MET A 1 -15.09 2.51 12.39
CA MET A 1 -15.26 3.49 13.48
C MET A 1 -15.44 4.86 12.88
N LYS A 2 -16.37 5.67 13.39
CA LYS A 2 -16.53 7.06 12.95
C LYS A 2 -15.49 7.93 13.65
N ILE A 3 -15.05 9.01 13.00
CA ILE A 3 -14.10 9.96 13.60
C ILE A 3 -14.65 10.56 14.90
N ALA A 4 -15.94 10.88 14.91
CA ALA A 4 -16.63 11.48 16.06
C ALA A 4 -16.46 10.64 17.33
N ASP A 5 -16.57 9.31 17.20
CA ASP A 5 -16.44 8.38 18.33
C ASP A 5 -15.00 8.27 18.81
N MET A 6 -14.03 8.25 17.89
CA MET A 6 -12.60 8.24 18.25
C MET A 6 -12.20 9.51 19.02
N ILE A 7 -12.67 10.68 18.58
CA ILE A 7 -12.40 11.95 19.24
C ILE A 7 -13.10 12.00 20.61
N ARG A 8 -14.36 11.52 20.71
CA ARG A 8 -15.10 11.48 21.98
C ARG A 8 -14.40 10.58 23.00
N GLN A 9 -14.02 9.36 22.62
CA GLN A 9 -13.28 8.45 23.49
C GLN A 9 -11.93 9.02 23.93
N ALA A 10 -11.22 9.72 23.02
CA ALA A 10 -9.95 10.35 23.35
C ALA A 10 -10.11 11.53 24.33
N LEU A 11 -11.20 12.30 24.22
CA LEU A 11 -11.53 13.37 25.15
C LEU A 11 -11.89 12.83 26.55
N GLU A 12 -12.70 11.77 26.61
CA GLU A 12 -13.06 11.09 27.86
C GLU A 12 -11.83 10.51 28.57
N LYS A 13 -10.92 9.87 27.82
CA LYS A 13 -9.65 9.35 28.36
C LYS A 13 -8.76 10.44 28.97
N LYS A 14 -8.85 11.67 28.48
CA LYS A 14 -8.15 12.83 29.05
C LYS A 14 -8.91 13.52 30.18
N GLY A 15 -10.09 13.03 30.53
CA GLY A 15 -10.90 13.57 31.64
C GLY A 15 -11.67 14.84 31.30
N PHE A 16 -11.80 15.20 30.01
CA PHE A 16 -12.57 16.39 29.63
C PHE A 16 -14.07 16.08 29.67
N LYS A 17 -14.77 16.62 30.67
CA LYS A 17 -16.24 16.53 30.79
C LYS A 17 -16.97 17.65 30.05
N ASN A 18 -16.31 18.79 29.84
CA ASN A 18 -16.89 19.96 29.21
C ASN A 18 -16.28 20.24 27.82
N LEU A 19 -17.15 20.42 26.82
CA LEU A 19 -16.74 20.77 25.45
C LEU A 19 -16.02 22.12 25.36
N LYS A 20 -16.38 23.08 26.22
CA LYS A 20 -15.72 24.40 26.28
C LYS A 20 -14.26 24.28 26.71
N ASP A 21 -13.98 23.46 27.71
CA ASP A 21 -12.62 23.29 28.22
C ASP A 21 -11.78 22.47 27.24
N ALA A 22 -12.37 21.43 26.65
CA ALA A 22 -11.78 20.69 25.55
C ALA A 22 -11.41 21.60 24.37
N SER A 23 -12.30 22.51 23.96
CA SER A 23 -12.04 23.42 22.84
C SER A 23 -10.88 24.39 23.09
N LYS A 24 -10.72 24.89 24.32
CA LYS A 24 -9.60 25.75 24.71
C LYS A 24 -8.27 24.99 24.65
N VAL A 25 -8.24 23.78 25.20
CA VAL A 25 -7.04 22.94 25.19
C VAL A 25 -6.68 22.56 23.75
N LEU A 26 -7.67 22.13 22.97
CA LEU A 26 -7.50 21.77 21.55
C LEU A 26 -7.12 22.98 20.68
N GLY A 27 -7.40 24.22 21.10
CA GLY A 27 -7.12 25.43 20.32
C GLY A 27 -8.03 25.55 19.11
N ILE A 28 -9.27 25.09 19.24
CA ILE A 28 -10.26 25.01 18.16
C ILE A 28 -11.56 25.63 18.66
N SER A 29 -12.35 26.22 17.75
CA SER A 29 -13.65 26.78 18.11
C SER A 29 -14.57 25.71 18.74
N PRO A 30 -15.29 26.03 19.85
CA PRO A 30 -16.25 25.11 20.47
C PRO A 30 -17.32 24.63 19.49
N GLU A 31 -17.72 25.48 18.54
CA GLU A 31 -18.73 25.12 17.55
C GLU A 31 -18.19 24.11 16.55
N LEU A 32 -16.92 24.23 16.15
CA LEU A 32 -16.27 23.27 15.27
C LEU A 32 -16.15 21.91 15.96
N LEU A 33 -15.79 21.88 17.24
CA LEU A 33 -15.75 20.66 18.04
C LEU A 33 -17.14 20.01 18.16
N ARG A 34 -18.18 20.81 18.42
CA ARG A 34 -19.57 20.36 18.49
C ARG A 34 -20.06 19.80 17.16
N VAL A 35 -19.79 20.46 16.05
CA VAL A 35 -20.22 20.06 14.70
C VAL A 35 -19.48 18.78 14.27
N THR A 36 -18.22 18.61 14.63
CA THR A 36 -17.48 17.35 14.40
C THR A 36 -18.01 16.19 15.24
N ILE A 37 -18.30 16.40 16.52
CA ILE A 37 -18.75 15.31 17.42
C ILE A 37 -20.23 14.96 17.22
N ASN A 38 -21.12 15.95 17.03
CA ASN A 38 -22.56 15.73 17.01
C ASN A 38 -23.14 15.62 15.59
N LYS A 39 -22.60 16.38 14.62
CA LYS A 39 -23.09 16.36 13.23
C LYS A 39 -22.23 15.51 12.30
N GLY A 40 -21.11 14.96 12.79
CA GLY A 40 -20.21 14.14 11.98
C GLY A 40 -19.46 14.93 10.91
N HIS A 41 -19.30 16.24 11.06
CA HIS A 41 -18.55 17.04 10.10
C HIS A 41 -17.05 16.75 10.20
N ILE A 42 -16.44 16.42 9.06
CA ILE A 42 -15.01 16.14 8.97
C ILE A 42 -14.27 17.45 8.71
N PRO A 43 -13.48 17.95 9.69
CA PRO A 43 -12.76 19.20 9.52
C PRO A 43 -11.49 18.99 8.66
N LYS A 44 -10.79 20.08 8.31
CA LYS A 44 -9.58 20.02 7.46
C LYS A 44 -8.47 19.20 8.11
N ASP A 45 -7.59 18.63 7.29
CA ASP A 45 -6.46 17.81 7.76
C ASP A 45 -5.56 18.56 8.75
N THR A 46 -5.35 19.86 8.54
CA THR A 46 -4.59 20.73 9.48
C THR A 46 -5.19 20.75 10.87
N THR A 47 -6.53 20.86 10.98
CA THR A 47 -7.25 20.79 12.25
C THR A 47 -7.25 19.38 12.84
N LEU A 48 -7.38 18.34 12.02
CA LEU A 48 -7.29 16.95 12.49
C LEU A 48 -5.90 16.63 13.06
N MET A 49 -4.83 17.09 12.41
CA MET A 49 -3.46 16.94 12.90
C MET A 49 -3.25 17.65 14.25
N MET A 50 -3.86 18.83 14.43
CA MET A 50 -3.80 19.57 15.70
C MET A 50 -4.55 18.82 16.81
N ILE A 51 -5.75 18.32 16.51
CA ILE A 51 -6.53 17.47 17.45
C ILE A 51 -5.74 16.23 17.82
N ALA A 52 -5.19 15.52 16.83
CA ALA A 52 -4.42 14.30 17.05
C ALA A 52 -3.19 14.56 17.93
N GLY A 53 -2.41 15.61 17.61
CA GLY A 53 -1.23 15.97 18.38
C GLY A 53 -1.56 16.31 19.84
N LYS A 54 -2.66 17.03 20.07
CA LYS A 54 -3.08 17.42 21.42
C LYS A 54 -3.79 16.32 22.19
N LEU A 55 -4.45 15.37 21.52
CA LEU A 55 -5.07 14.21 22.16
C LEU A 55 -4.12 13.01 22.30
N GLY A 56 -2.92 13.07 21.70
CA GLY A 56 -1.99 11.93 21.69
C GLY A 56 -2.45 10.79 20.79
N LEU A 57 -3.24 11.10 19.76
CA LEU A 57 -3.68 10.13 18.77
C LEU A 57 -2.67 10.05 17.62
N GLU A 58 -2.59 8.88 16.99
CA GLU A 58 -1.78 8.71 15.79
C GLU A 58 -2.40 9.47 14.61
N LYS A 59 -1.64 10.44 14.07
CA LYS A 59 -2.10 11.36 13.01
C LYS A 59 -2.55 10.61 11.76
N SER A 60 -1.76 9.61 11.35
CA SER A 60 -2.00 8.71 10.21
C SER A 60 -3.36 8.02 10.31
N VAL A 61 -3.69 7.45 11.48
CA VAL A 61 -4.93 6.71 11.72
C VAL A 61 -6.15 7.65 11.66
N LEU A 62 -6.05 8.84 12.27
CA LEU A 62 -7.15 9.79 12.28
C LEU A 62 -7.46 10.33 10.89
N ILE A 63 -6.41 10.68 10.12
CA ILE A 63 -6.54 11.17 8.73
C ILE A 63 -7.08 10.07 7.83
N LEU A 64 -6.54 8.87 7.91
CA LEU A 64 -7.00 7.74 7.09
C LEU A 64 -8.47 7.45 7.35
N SER A 65 -8.89 7.41 8.61
CA SER A 65 -10.30 7.25 8.98
C SER A 65 -11.18 8.38 8.44
N ALA A 66 -10.65 9.62 8.42
CA ALA A 66 -11.34 10.78 7.85
C ALA A 66 -11.59 10.65 6.35
N HIS A 67 -10.58 10.21 5.60
CA HIS A 67 -10.76 9.95 4.17
C HIS A 67 -11.73 8.80 3.93
N GLN A 68 -11.63 7.71 4.69
CA GLN A 68 -12.55 6.56 4.57
C GLN A 68 -14.02 6.93 4.82
N GLU A 69 -14.28 7.87 5.73
CA GLU A 69 -15.64 8.37 6.02
C GLU A 69 -16.15 9.34 4.95
N LYS A 70 -15.25 10.08 4.28
CA LYS A 70 -15.59 11.00 3.18
C LYS A 70 -15.88 10.30 1.85
N VAL A 71 -15.41 9.07 1.66
CA VAL A 71 -15.61 8.32 0.40
C VAL A 71 -17.11 8.03 0.18
N PRO A 72 -17.67 8.41 -0.99
CA PRO A 72 -19.05 8.09 -1.35
C PRO A 72 -19.33 6.59 -1.26
N SER A 73 -20.54 6.23 -0.82
CA SER A 73 -20.96 4.84 -0.61
C SER A 73 -20.73 3.94 -1.83
N GLU A 74 -20.93 4.50 -3.03
CA GLU A 74 -20.74 3.83 -4.33
C GLU A 74 -19.30 3.38 -4.57
N VAL A 75 -18.32 4.18 -4.12
CA VAL A 75 -16.88 3.97 -4.38
C VAL A 75 -16.19 3.30 -3.19
N LYS A 76 -16.89 3.20 -2.06
CA LYS A 76 -16.36 2.68 -0.79
C LYS A 76 -15.84 1.24 -0.91
N GLY A 77 -16.50 0.41 -1.72
CA GLY A 77 -16.05 -0.95 -2.01
C GLY A 77 -14.68 -1.00 -2.70
N PHE A 78 -14.43 -0.10 -3.66
CA PHE A 78 -13.19 -0.05 -4.43
C PHE A 78 -12.01 0.57 -3.67
N PHE A 79 -12.29 1.52 -2.78
CA PHE A 79 -11.26 2.23 -2.01
C PHE A 79 -10.85 1.51 -0.71
N LEU A 80 -11.80 0.82 -0.06
CA LEU A 80 -11.55 0.13 1.21
C LEU A 80 -11.08 -1.32 1.04
N SER A 81 -11.33 -1.93 -0.11
CA SER A 81 -10.65 -3.17 -0.45
C SER A 81 -9.31 -2.79 -1.09
N PRO A 82 -8.16 -2.98 -0.41
CA PRO A 82 -6.90 -2.95 -1.13
C PRO A 82 -7.06 -3.94 -2.27
N SER A 83 -6.86 -3.48 -3.51
CA SER A 83 -6.73 -4.39 -4.63
C SER A 83 -5.75 -5.47 -4.18
N THR A 84 -6.11 -6.73 -4.38
CA THR A 84 -5.30 -7.88 -3.98
C THR A 84 -4.01 -7.83 -4.79
N THR A 85 -3.08 -7.00 -4.36
CA THR A 85 -1.72 -7.01 -4.87
C THR A 85 -1.21 -8.39 -4.50
N LYS A 86 -0.85 -9.16 -5.51
CA LYS A 86 -0.22 -10.47 -5.33
C LYS A 86 1.14 -10.20 -4.67
N TYR A 87 1.14 -10.02 -3.35
CA TYR A 87 2.32 -9.78 -2.54
C TYR A 87 3.13 -11.08 -2.50
N ARG A 88 3.92 -11.32 -3.55
CA ARG A 88 4.91 -12.39 -3.56
C ARG A 88 6.05 -11.97 -2.64
N ARG A 89 6.10 -12.54 -1.44
CA ARG A 89 7.29 -12.49 -0.56
C ARG A 89 8.45 -13.20 -1.25
N GLY A 90 9.25 -12.44 -1.98
CA GLY A 90 10.50 -12.86 -2.61
C GLY A 90 11.04 -11.68 -3.42
N LYS A 91 12.30 -11.28 -3.18
CA LYS A 91 12.94 -10.19 -3.93
C LYS A 91 12.85 -10.53 -5.43
N ARG A 92 12.10 -9.74 -6.20
CA ARG A 92 12.20 -9.73 -7.66
C ARG A 92 13.61 -9.25 -7.99
N LYS A 93 14.57 -10.17 -8.11
CA LYS A 93 15.92 -9.78 -8.54
C LYS A 93 15.91 -9.47 -10.04
N TYR A 94 15.26 -10.29 -10.89
CA TYR A 94 14.95 -9.96 -12.30
C TYR A 94 13.85 -10.86 -12.93
N PRO A 95 12.54 -10.67 -12.68
CA PRO A 95 11.51 -11.24 -13.57
C PRO A 95 11.34 -10.36 -14.81
N LEU A 96 11.17 -11.00 -15.98
CA LEU A 96 10.68 -10.33 -17.18
C LEU A 96 9.38 -9.58 -16.84
N SER A 97 9.23 -8.35 -17.33
CA SER A 97 7.99 -7.59 -17.18
C SER A 97 6.83 -8.30 -17.89
N GLU A 98 5.60 -8.03 -17.50
CA GLU A 98 4.41 -8.60 -18.17
C GLU A 98 4.40 -8.24 -19.66
N GLU A 99 4.81 -7.02 -20.01
CA GLU A 99 4.98 -6.59 -21.40
C GLU A 99 6.03 -7.40 -22.17
N GLN A 100 7.17 -7.71 -21.53
CA GLN A 100 8.22 -8.55 -22.12
C GLN A 100 7.73 -9.99 -22.33
N ILE A 101 6.92 -10.50 -21.41
CA ILE A 101 6.34 -11.84 -21.52
C ILE A 101 5.35 -11.88 -22.67
N ASN A 102 4.43 -10.91 -22.75
CA ASN A 102 3.45 -10.80 -23.82
C ASN A 102 4.09 -10.62 -25.21
N TYR A 103 5.26 -9.97 -25.27
CA TYR A 103 6.05 -9.89 -26.50
C TYR A 103 6.70 -11.23 -26.85
N LEU A 104 7.36 -11.88 -25.87
CA LEU A 104 8.07 -13.13 -26.08
C LEU A 104 7.13 -14.30 -26.40
N GLU A 105 5.92 -14.32 -25.85
CA GLU A 105 4.89 -15.32 -26.16
C GLU A 105 4.46 -15.33 -27.64
N LYS A 106 4.75 -14.26 -28.39
CA LYS A 106 4.49 -14.23 -29.84
C LYS A 106 5.52 -15.01 -30.66
N ILE A 107 6.68 -15.31 -30.07
CA ILE A 107 7.86 -15.83 -30.78
C ILE A 107 8.36 -17.13 -30.15
N LEU A 108 8.20 -17.29 -28.83
CA LEU A 108 8.70 -18.40 -28.04
C LEU A 108 7.58 -19.08 -27.28
N SER A 109 7.74 -20.39 -27.09
CA SER A 109 6.90 -21.19 -26.21
C SER A 109 7.08 -20.80 -24.74
N ILE A 110 6.10 -21.16 -23.92
CA ILE A 110 6.12 -20.89 -22.48
C ILE A 110 7.36 -21.52 -21.83
N ASP A 111 7.77 -22.71 -22.27
CA ASP A 111 8.93 -23.42 -21.72
C ASP A 111 10.25 -22.70 -22.04
N GLU A 112 10.41 -22.19 -23.26
CA GLU A 112 11.57 -21.39 -23.66
C GLU A 112 11.66 -20.08 -22.87
N ILE A 113 10.51 -19.44 -22.61
CA ILE A 113 10.44 -18.24 -21.78
C ILE A 113 10.86 -18.54 -20.34
N GLN A 114 10.48 -19.70 -19.80
CA GLN A 114 10.92 -20.13 -18.46
C GLN A 114 12.42 -20.44 -18.42
N MET A 115 12.96 -21.06 -19.47
CA MET A 115 14.40 -21.30 -19.61
C MET A 115 15.19 -19.99 -19.62
N LEU A 116 14.74 -18.99 -20.38
CA LEU A 116 15.35 -17.64 -20.38
C LEU A 116 15.29 -16.97 -19.01
N ARG A 117 14.17 -17.11 -18.29
CA ARG A 117 14.04 -16.58 -16.91
C ARG A 117 15.01 -17.24 -15.96
N LYS A 118 15.18 -18.57 -16.05
CA LYS A 118 16.12 -19.31 -15.21
C LYS A 118 17.56 -18.92 -15.56
N PHE A 119 17.90 -18.85 -16.83
CA PHE A 119 19.24 -18.45 -17.28
C PHE A 119 19.66 -17.06 -16.76
N ARG A 120 18.73 -16.08 -16.72
CA ARG A 120 19.00 -14.74 -16.15
C ARG A 120 19.21 -14.72 -14.64
N GLN A 121 18.79 -15.75 -13.91
CA GLN A 121 18.92 -15.84 -12.45
C GLN A 121 20.24 -16.49 -12.02
N VAL A 122 20.97 -17.10 -12.95
CA VAL A 122 22.22 -17.80 -12.70
C VAL A 122 23.39 -16.80 -12.59
N SER A 123 24.38 -17.11 -11.77
CA SER A 123 25.63 -16.33 -11.67
C SER A 123 26.39 -16.32 -12.99
N ASP A 124 27.28 -15.34 -13.19
CA ASP A 124 28.01 -15.22 -14.46
C ASP A 124 28.88 -16.47 -14.74
N ASP A 125 29.52 -17.04 -13.72
CA ASP A 125 30.30 -18.28 -13.86
C ASP A 125 29.45 -19.46 -14.33
N ALA A 126 28.27 -19.63 -13.73
CA ALA A 126 27.39 -20.73 -14.10
C ALA A 126 26.70 -20.49 -15.45
N ARG A 127 26.52 -19.23 -15.89
CA ARG A 127 26.11 -18.94 -17.27
C ARG A 127 27.19 -19.37 -18.27
N THR A 128 28.46 -19.07 -18.00
CA THR A 128 29.59 -19.50 -18.83
C THR A 128 29.66 -21.02 -18.96
N GLN A 129 29.44 -21.75 -17.85
CA GLN A 129 29.39 -23.21 -17.86
C GLN A 129 28.19 -23.77 -18.66
N ILE A 130 27.00 -23.17 -18.50
CA ILE A 130 25.82 -23.58 -19.25
C ILE A 130 26.03 -23.36 -20.75
N VAL A 131 26.55 -22.19 -21.14
CA VAL A 131 26.86 -21.89 -22.55
C VAL A 131 27.88 -22.89 -23.09
N GLY A 132 28.98 -23.11 -22.37
CA GLY A 132 30.00 -24.09 -22.78
C GLY A 132 29.46 -25.52 -22.87
N TYR A 133 28.55 -25.93 -21.99
CA TYR A 133 27.91 -27.25 -22.05
C TYR A 133 26.97 -27.37 -23.25
N VAL A 134 26.16 -26.35 -23.53
CA VAL A 134 25.29 -26.31 -24.71
C VAL A 134 26.13 -26.33 -25.98
N GLU A 135 27.16 -25.49 -26.05
CA GLU A 135 28.10 -25.49 -27.17
C GLU A 135 28.77 -26.85 -27.34
N TYR A 136 29.27 -27.47 -26.27
CA TYR A 136 29.84 -28.82 -26.34
C TYR A 136 28.83 -29.84 -26.88
N LEU A 137 27.61 -29.87 -26.35
CA LEU A 137 26.61 -30.89 -26.69
C LEU A 137 26.00 -30.71 -28.09
N PHE A 138 25.91 -29.47 -28.58
CA PHE A 138 25.29 -29.16 -29.88
C PHE A 138 26.29 -28.81 -31.00
N ALA A 139 27.52 -28.37 -30.68
CA ALA A 139 28.58 -28.17 -31.67
C ALA A 139 29.28 -29.49 -32.03
N THR A 140 29.38 -30.46 -31.10
CA THR A 140 29.89 -31.81 -31.42
C THR A 140 29.01 -32.54 -32.44
N LYS A 141 27.71 -32.20 -32.54
CA LYS A 141 26.81 -32.73 -33.57
C LYS A 141 27.07 -32.25 -34.99
N LYS A 142 27.99 -31.29 -35.22
CA LYS A 142 28.33 -30.83 -36.58
C LYS A 142 29.54 -31.55 -37.20
N VAL A 143 30.20 -32.47 -36.48
CA VAL A 143 31.40 -33.19 -36.97
C VAL A 143 31.27 -34.72 -36.81
N ALA A 144 30.06 -35.26 -36.92
CA ALA A 144 29.82 -36.70 -37.05
C ALA A 144 28.94 -36.98 -38.26
#